data_AF-A0A9D7YBK0-F1
#
_entry.id   AF-A0A9D7YBK0-F1
#
_cell.length_a   1.000
_cell.length_b   1.000
_cell.length_c   1.000
_cell.angle_alpha   90.00
_cell.angle_beta   90.00
_cell.angle_gamma   90.00
#
_symmetry.space_group_name_H-M   'P 1'
#
loop_
_entity.id
_entity.type
_entity.pdbx_description
1 polymer ?
#
loop_
_entity_poly.entity_id
_entity_poly.type
_entity_poly.pdbx_seq_one_letter_code
_entity_poly.pdbx_strand_id
1 'polypeptide(L)'
;MYRYVKGLPIALVVVALIAGCSSSEPTSPPVDTSLEIKGSVTRQRAEDVGNVEVWLDSSLSITIKPDATYSFANVAAGTHHVEVRAGFPIDMEPSMRSVVVGTSDVTNVDFVVALKASAMDTLITATTVPGTFQMGCDSSDLFADIYWATPKHTVTITKSLEVAIYETTQRQWMRVMKQNPSLVVGDDLPVTNLTYDSVIAFCNRMSVVHGYVPVYIGSGASVQISPTANGYRLPTEAEWEYVASAGSTTAFSGIPDTVVGRPIERIFDDVNEIAWWGNNLGGVNTGKPQPVGSRRQNAWGLYDVHGNVAEIVEGARTKYTKTPTTDPLVLPYKDGPGIRGGSYMEVQGAPWLITLRGRRTIRFNDAYPFVGFRVVRTR
;
A
#
# COMPACT_ATOMS: atom_id res chain seq x y z
N MET A 1 -63.28 12.84 22.53
CA MET A 1 -62.71 13.50 23.72
C MET A 1 -61.79 14.62 23.25
N TYR A 2 -62.22 15.87 23.47
CA TYR A 2 -61.50 17.13 23.21
C TYR A 2 -60.38 17.32 24.26
N ARG A 3 -59.15 17.73 23.91
CA ARG A 3 -58.63 19.10 23.61
C ARG A 3 -58.62 20.08 24.82
N TYR A 4 -57.44 20.69 25.02
CA TYR A 4 -57.10 22.02 25.61
C TYR A 4 -56.97 22.28 27.13
N VAL A 5 -55.72 22.58 27.50
CA VAL A 5 -55.15 23.72 28.27
C VAL A 5 -56.08 24.66 29.07
N LYS A 6 -55.66 24.98 30.31
CA LYS A 6 -55.72 26.27 31.07
C LYS A 6 -55.09 25.99 32.46
N GLY A 7 -54.11 26.68 33.04
CA GLY A 7 -53.76 28.11 33.03
C GLY A 7 -54.56 28.84 34.10
N LEU A 8 -53.94 29.36 35.19
CA LEU A 8 -54.32 30.61 35.87
C LEU A 8 -53.29 31.02 36.98
N PRO A 9 -53.22 32.32 37.36
CA PRO A 9 -52.02 33.03 37.80
C PRO A 9 -52.14 33.68 39.20
N ILE A 10 -51.10 34.38 39.67
CA ILE A 10 -51.26 35.53 40.58
C ILE A 10 -50.33 36.66 40.14
N ALA A 11 -50.93 37.85 39.97
CA ALA A 11 -50.30 39.11 39.63
C ALA A 11 -49.99 39.93 40.88
N LEU A 12 -49.00 40.84 40.81
CA LEU A 12 -49.16 42.19 41.36
C LEU A 12 -48.20 43.17 40.68
N VAL A 13 -48.78 44.22 40.12
CA VAL A 13 -48.10 45.42 39.62
C VAL A 13 -48.13 46.46 40.74
N VAL A 14 -46.98 47.08 41.04
CA VAL A 14 -46.94 48.41 41.68
C VAL A 14 -45.90 49.26 40.97
N VAL A 15 -46.37 50.41 40.47
CA VAL A 15 -45.60 51.51 39.87
C VAL A 15 -45.11 52.43 40.99
N ALA A 16 -43.85 52.87 40.94
CA ALA A 16 -43.43 54.13 41.56
C ALA A 16 -42.25 54.75 40.80
N LEU A 17 -42.47 55.95 40.25
CA LEU A 17 -41.43 56.87 39.80
C LEU A 17 -40.52 57.25 40.99
N ILE A 18 -39.24 57.55 40.73
CA ILE A 18 -38.52 58.72 41.27
C ILE A 18 -37.32 59.04 40.36
N ALA A 19 -37.05 60.33 40.31
CA ALA A 19 -36.20 61.08 39.41
C ALA A 19 -34.69 60.81 39.52
N GLY A 20 -33.96 61.36 38.55
CA GLY A 20 -32.55 61.14 38.31
C GLY A 20 -31.59 61.61 39.40
N CYS A 21 -30.44 60.96 39.40
CA CYS A 21 -29.16 61.58 39.70
C CYS A 21 -28.14 61.05 38.69
N SER A 22 -27.49 61.98 38.00
CA SER A 22 -26.38 61.73 37.12
C SER A 22 -25.17 61.23 37.90
N SER A 23 -24.63 60.07 37.54
CA SER A 23 -23.22 59.77 37.71
C SER A 23 -22.71 59.16 36.41
N SER A 24 -21.95 59.95 35.67
CA SER A 24 -21.18 59.50 34.52
C SER A 24 -20.04 58.61 35.02
N GLU A 25 -20.20 57.29 34.90
CA GLU A 25 -19.06 56.37 34.84
C GLU A 25 -18.80 56.04 33.36
N PRO A 26 -17.52 55.98 32.94
CA PRO A 26 -17.20 55.66 31.57
C PRO A 26 -17.48 54.18 31.35
N THR A 27 -18.52 53.86 30.57
CA THR A 27 -18.59 52.56 29.92
C THR A 27 -17.47 52.52 28.89
N SER A 28 -16.32 51.97 29.28
CA SER A 28 -15.43 51.35 28.30
C SER A 28 -16.31 50.42 27.45
N PRO A 29 -16.19 50.43 26.11
CA PRO A 29 -16.86 49.41 25.31
C PRO A 29 -16.42 48.04 25.85
N PRO A 30 -17.29 47.01 25.86
CA PRO A 30 -16.83 45.67 26.14
C PRO A 30 -15.71 45.42 25.14
N VAL A 31 -14.48 45.23 25.64
CA VAL A 31 -13.38 44.87 24.78
C VAL A 31 -13.77 43.50 24.25
N ASP A 32 -14.13 43.46 22.98
CA ASP A 32 -14.30 42.23 22.22
C ASP A 32 -12.92 41.59 22.11
N THR A 33 -12.44 41.02 23.22
CA THR A 33 -11.21 40.24 23.24
C THR A 33 -11.56 38.82 22.84
N SER A 34 -11.96 38.63 21.58
CA SER A 34 -11.90 37.30 20.98
C SER A 34 -10.42 36.93 20.81
N LEU A 35 -9.77 36.50 21.90
CA LEU A 35 -8.36 36.12 21.85
C LEU A 35 -8.20 34.92 20.92
N GLU A 36 -7.15 34.95 20.11
CA GLU A 36 -6.87 33.90 19.14
C GLU A 36 -5.59 33.11 19.47
N ILE A 37 -5.56 31.84 19.08
CA ILE A 37 -4.34 31.04 18.97
C ILE A 37 -4.05 30.80 17.49
N LYS A 38 -2.90 31.25 17.01
CA LYS A 38 -2.46 31.20 15.60
C LYS A 38 -1.15 30.45 15.44
N GLY A 39 -1.03 29.71 14.33
CA GLY A 39 0.19 29.02 13.96
C GLY A 39 0.18 28.57 12.50
N SER A 40 1.20 27.81 12.14
CA SER A 40 1.37 27.19 10.83
C SER A 40 1.74 25.72 10.97
N VAL A 41 1.41 24.93 9.95
CA VAL A 41 1.94 23.58 9.80
C VAL A 41 2.75 23.54 8.52
N THR A 42 4.05 23.31 8.64
CA THR A 42 4.99 23.28 7.53
C THR A 42 5.51 21.87 7.29
N ARG A 43 5.74 21.52 6.03
CA ARG A 43 6.33 20.22 5.70
C ARG A 43 7.85 20.26 5.85
N GLN A 44 8.43 19.20 6.40
CA GLN A 44 9.88 19.05 6.45
C GLN A 44 10.48 18.84 5.05
N ARG A 45 9.71 18.29 4.11
CA ARG A 45 10.10 18.01 2.72
C ARG A 45 9.01 18.43 1.75
N ALA A 46 9.37 18.68 0.49
CA ALA A 46 8.43 19.10 -0.56
C ALA A 46 7.41 18.03 -1.00
N GLU A 47 7.34 16.90 -0.32
CA GLU A 47 6.46 15.78 -0.62
C GLU A 47 4.99 16.14 -0.32
N ASP A 48 4.04 15.55 -1.04
CA ASP A 48 2.61 15.81 -0.82
C ASP A 48 2.14 15.07 0.44
N VAL A 49 2.13 15.79 1.55
CA VAL A 49 1.54 15.34 2.81
C VAL A 49 0.05 15.67 2.72
N GLY A 50 -0.82 14.68 2.92
CA GLY A 50 -2.28 14.88 2.87
C GLY A 50 -2.76 15.91 3.91
N ASN A 51 -4.06 16.22 3.90
CA ASN A 51 -4.63 17.14 4.89
C ASN A 51 -4.33 16.68 6.32
N VAL A 52 -4.02 17.64 7.19
CA VAL A 52 -3.83 17.44 8.63
C VAL A 52 -4.94 18.14 9.40
N GLU A 53 -5.19 17.68 10.62
CA GLU A 53 -6.19 18.24 11.50
C GLU A 53 -5.50 18.81 12.75
N VAL A 54 -5.62 20.12 12.95
CA VAL A 54 -5.11 20.81 14.14
C VAL A 54 -6.23 20.85 15.16
N TRP A 55 -5.96 20.45 16.40
CA TRP A 55 -6.93 20.36 17.49
C TRP A 55 -6.55 21.31 18.63
N LEU A 56 -7.57 21.88 19.26
CA LEU A 56 -7.49 22.66 20.51
C LEU A 56 -8.20 21.88 21.62
N ASP A 57 -7.46 21.55 22.69
CA ASP A 57 -7.92 20.81 23.87
C ASP A 57 -8.73 19.54 23.54
N SER A 58 -8.37 18.88 22.43
CA SER A 58 -9.04 17.70 21.89
C SER A 58 -10.55 17.85 21.64
N SER A 59 -11.08 19.08 21.61
CA SER A 59 -12.51 19.35 21.52
C SER A 59 -12.92 20.10 20.25
N LEU A 60 -12.03 20.96 19.74
CA LEU A 60 -12.24 21.76 18.55
C LEU A 60 -11.13 21.44 17.54
N SER A 61 -11.47 21.35 16.26
CA SER A 61 -10.49 21.04 15.22
C SER A 61 -10.66 21.85 13.94
N ILE A 62 -9.56 22.01 13.21
CA ILE A 62 -9.52 22.64 11.89
C ILE A 62 -8.69 21.75 10.97
N THR A 63 -9.25 21.40 9.82
CA THR A 63 -8.52 20.68 8.77
C THR A 63 -7.82 21.66 7.85
N ILE A 64 -6.52 21.47 7.64
CA ILE A 64 -5.71 22.31 6.74
C ILE A 64 -4.85 21.44 5.82
N LYS A 65 -4.44 22.01 4.69
CA LYS A 65 -3.33 21.47 3.90
C LYS A 65 -2.01 21.80 4.58
N PRO A 66 -0.97 20.95 4.48
CA PRO A 66 0.37 21.31 4.88
C PRO A 66 0.90 22.52 4.10
N ASP A 67 1.80 23.29 4.73
CA ASP A 67 2.24 24.63 4.32
C ASP A 67 1.13 25.70 4.36
N ALA A 68 0.19 25.56 5.29
CA ALA A 68 -0.85 26.53 5.57
C ALA A 68 -0.82 27.02 7.03
N THR A 69 -1.50 28.13 7.27
CA THR A 69 -1.74 28.69 8.60
C THR A 69 -3.11 28.26 9.14
N TYR A 70 -3.28 28.34 10.46
CA TYR A 70 -4.54 28.11 11.15
C TYR A 70 -4.76 29.16 12.25
N SER A 71 -6.02 29.36 12.65
CA SER A 71 -6.39 30.19 13.81
C SER A 71 -7.61 29.62 14.53
N PHE A 72 -7.55 29.55 15.87
CA PHE A 72 -8.70 29.35 16.73
C PHE A 72 -9.10 30.69 17.36
N ALA A 73 -10.33 31.13 17.14
CA ALA A 73 -10.86 32.37 17.70
C ALA A 73 -11.70 32.14 18.97
N ASN A 74 -11.92 33.20 19.75
CA ASN A 74 -12.70 33.18 21.00
C ASN A 74 -12.14 32.19 22.05
N VAL A 75 -10.82 32.10 22.16
CA VAL A 75 -10.16 31.24 23.14
C VAL A 75 -10.16 31.93 24.51
N ALA A 76 -10.59 31.21 25.55
CA ALA A 76 -10.61 31.74 26.91
C ALA A 76 -9.18 31.98 27.44
N ALA A 77 -9.02 32.84 28.45
CA ALA A 77 -7.76 32.94 29.17
C ALA A 77 -7.50 31.64 29.95
N GLY A 78 -6.28 31.11 29.87
CA GLY A 78 -5.95 29.82 30.46
C GLY A 78 -4.81 29.09 29.75
N THR A 79 -4.52 27.88 30.21
CA THR A 79 -3.59 26.97 29.54
C THR A 79 -4.37 26.08 28.57
N HIS A 80 -3.90 26.03 27.33
CA HIS A 80 -4.50 25.28 26.23
C HIS A 80 -3.45 24.38 25.58
N HIS A 81 -3.90 23.25 25.03
CA HIS A 81 -3.05 22.32 24.28
C HIS A 81 -3.46 22.33 22.81
N VAL A 82 -2.49 22.59 21.95
CA VAL A 82 -2.66 22.47 20.50
C VAL A 82 -1.91 21.23 20.03
N GLU A 83 -2.58 20.36 19.31
CA GLU A 83 -2.02 19.11 18.78
C GLU A 83 -2.36 18.97 17.28
N VAL A 84 -1.52 18.27 16.51
CA VAL A 84 -1.80 18.01 15.09
C VAL A 84 -1.92 16.51 14.87
N ARG A 85 -2.98 16.11 14.17
CA ARG A 85 -3.32 14.72 13.85
C ARG A 85 -3.43 14.53 12.34
N ALA A 86 -3.23 13.31 11.87
CA ALA A 86 -3.46 12.94 10.48
C ALA A 86 -4.00 11.51 10.37
N GLY A 87 -4.72 11.23 9.28
CA GLY A 87 -5.21 9.88 8.95
C GLY A 87 -4.13 8.93 8.42
N PHE A 88 -2.87 9.35 8.43
CA PHE A 88 -1.71 8.64 7.90
C PHE A 88 -0.50 8.81 8.85
N PRO A 89 0.48 7.88 8.86
CA PRO A 89 1.62 7.94 9.77
C PRO A 89 2.51 9.17 9.50
N ILE A 90 2.71 10.00 10.53
CA ILE A 90 3.51 11.22 10.50
C ILE A 90 4.34 11.32 11.78
N ASP A 91 5.55 11.83 11.67
CA ASP A 91 6.30 12.40 12.78
C ASP A 91 5.99 13.90 12.85
N MET A 92 5.63 14.36 14.04
CA MET A 92 5.31 15.75 14.33
C MET A 92 6.32 16.30 15.33
N GLU A 93 6.94 17.42 14.98
CA GLU A 93 7.90 18.10 15.85
C GLU A 93 7.44 19.56 16.11
N PRO A 94 7.03 19.88 17.35
CA PRO A 94 6.60 18.95 18.41
C PRO A 94 5.24 18.30 18.06
N SER A 95 4.86 17.19 18.70
CA SER A 95 3.53 16.57 18.49
C SER A 95 2.38 17.32 19.17
N MET A 96 2.69 18.15 20.16
CA MET A 96 1.75 18.98 20.90
C MET A 96 2.49 20.18 21.50
N ARG A 97 1.80 21.32 21.60
CA ARG A 97 2.25 22.52 22.29
C ARG A 97 1.27 22.89 23.39
N SER A 98 1.79 23.12 24.59
CA SER A 98 1.05 23.79 25.66
C SER A 98 1.27 25.30 25.53
N VAL A 99 0.20 26.08 25.47
CA VAL A 99 0.22 27.53 25.34
C VAL A 99 -0.62 28.20 26.42
N VAL A 100 -0.22 29.39 26.87
CA VAL A 100 -0.95 30.16 27.88
C VAL A 100 -1.55 31.40 27.23
N VAL A 101 -2.87 31.48 27.22
CA VAL A 101 -3.63 32.64 26.73
C VAL A 101 -3.87 33.58 27.91
N GLY A 102 -3.31 34.79 27.82
CA GLY A 102 -3.44 35.84 28.84
C GLY A 102 -4.42 36.91 28.39
N THR A 103 -3.89 38.08 28.04
CA THR A 103 -4.67 39.26 27.62
C THR A 103 -4.46 39.64 26.14
N SER A 104 -3.75 38.81 25.38
CA SER A 104 -3.44 39.03 23.96
C SER A 104 -3.40 37.71 23.20
N ASP A 105 -3.56 37.77 21.88
CA ASP A 105 -3.40 36.63 20.96
C ASP A 105 -2.07 35.89 21.19
N VAL A 106 -2.10 34.57 21.02
CA VAL A 106 -0.92 33.72 21.00
C VAL A 106 -0.61 33.36 19.56
N THR A 107 0.56 33.75 19.07
CA THR A 107 1.02 33.48 17.70
C THR A 107 2.22 32.52 17.68
N ASN A 108 2.63 32.09 16.48
CA ASN A 108 3.78 31.21 16.25
C ASN A 108 3.68 29.84 16.96
N VAL A 109 2.46 29.31 17.06
CA VAL A 109 2.22 27.95 17.55
C VAL A 109 2.46 26.97 16.40
N ASP A 110 3.71 26.89 15.94
CA ASP A 110 4.03 26.24 14.66
C ASP A 110 4.39 24.76 14.80
N PHE A 111 4.05 23.96 13.80
CA PHE A 111 4.36 22.54 13.72
C PHE A 111 5.13 22.22 12.45
N VAL A 112 6.04 21.25 12.54
CA VAL A 112 6.68 20.65 11.37
C VAL A 112 6.17 19.22 11.23
N VAL A 113 5.63 18.89 10.06
CA VAL A 113 5.19 17.53 9.70
C VAL A 113 6.23 16.84 8.82
N ALA A 114 6.59 15.62 9.19
CA ALA A 114 7.39 14.70 8.41
C ALA A 114 6.65 13.37 8.24
N LEU A 115 6.81 12.68 7.11
CA LEU A 115 6.34 11.30 6.99
C LEU A 115 7.31 10.39 7.76
N LYS A 116 6.78 9.60 8.68
CA LYS A 116 7.57 8.60 9.42
C LYS A 116 7.61 7.31 8.61
N ALA A 117 8.75 6.99 7.99
CA ALA A 117 9.08 5.60 7.70
C ALA A 117 9.53 4.95 9.02
N SER A 118 8.69 4.14 9.66
CA SER A 118 9.13 3.43 10.87
C SER A 118 10.09 2.29 10.50
N ALA A 119 11.00 1.92 11.40
CA ALA A 119 11.86 0.74 11.23
C ALA A 119 11.08 -0.59 11.10
N MET A 120 9.77 -0.59 11.35
CA MET A 120 8.87 -1.72 11.12
C MET A 120 8.24 -1.70 9.72
N ASP A 121 8.36 -0.61 8.96
CA ASP A 121 7.83 -0.45 7.59
C ASP A 121 8.85 -0.88 6.53
N THR A 122 10.05 -1.28 6.95
CA THR A 122 11.12 -1.69 6.05
C THR A 122 10.72 -2.98 5.33
N LEU A 123 10.36 -2.80 4.07
CA LEU A 123 10.29 -3.89 3.11
C LEU A 123 11.67 -4.55 3.06
N ILE A 124 11.75 -5.84 3.41
CA ILE A 124 12.99 -6.58 3.23
C ILE A 124 13.13 -6.84 1.73
N THR A 125 14.18 -6.26 1.14
CA THR A 125 14.41 -6.34 -0.31
C THR A 125 15.74 -6.99 -0.64
N ALA A 126 15.76 -7.70 -1.76
CA ALA A 126 16.98 -8.08 -2.46
C ALA A 126 17.28 -7.03 -3.55
N THR A 127 18.55 -6.68 -3.75
CA THR A 127 18.97 -5.85 -4.87
C THR A 127 19.47 -6.72 -6.01
N THR A 128 18.95 -6.52 -7.21
CA THR A 128 19.36 -7.25 -8.42
C THR A 128 20.48 -6.52 -9.16
N VAL A 129 21.23 -7.27 -9.96
CA VAL A 129 22.12 -6.70 -10.97
C VAL A 129 21.41 -6.66 -12.33
N PRO A 130 21.63 -5.63 -13.17
CA PRO A 130 21.21 -5.65 -14.56
C PRO A 130 21.79 -6.87 -15.27
N GLY A 131 21.05 -7.40 -16.24
CA GLY A 131 21.50 -8.60 -16.93
C GLY A 131 20.56 -9.05 -18.03
N THR A 132 21.03 -10.06 -18.75
CA THR A 132 20.31 -10.68 -19.86
C THR A 132 20.03 -12.14 -19.52
N PHE A 133 18.80 -12.59 -19.77
CA PHE A 133 18.39 -13.97 -19.52
C PHE A 133 17.50 -14.51 -20.64
N GLN A 134 17.27 -15.83 -20.61
CA GLN A 134 16.33 -16.50 -21.50
C GLN A 134 14.96 -16.58 -20.82
N MET A 135 13.99 -15.88 -21.38
CA MET A 135 12.59 -15.85 -20.92
C MET A 135 11.74 -16.82 -21.73
N GLY A 136 10.80 -17.50 -21.08
CA GLY A 136 9.91 -18.47 -21.71
C GLY A 136 10.51 -19.87 -21.81
N CYS A 137 9.88 -20.72 -22.62
CA CYS A 137 10.25 -22.13 -22.78
C CYS A 137 10.32 -22.58 -24.24
N ASP A 138 11.02 -23.69 -24.45
CA ASP A 138 11.05 -24.47 -25.66
C ASP A 138 10.85 -25.96 -25.35
N SER A 139 10.79 -26.80 -26.37
CA SER A 139 10.51 -28.25 -26.23
C SER A 139 11.53 -29.03 -25.41
N SER A 140 12.69 -28.45 -25.07
CA SER A 140 13.68 -29.10 -24.22
C SER A 140 13.45 -28.86 -22.72
N ASP A 141 12.57 -27.92 -22.36
CA ASP A 141 12.26 -27.62 -20.97
C ASP A 141 11.25 -28.63 -20.39
N LEU A 142 11.34 -28.88 -19.09
CA LEU A 142 10.29 -29.58 -18.37
C LEU A 142 9.02 -28.72 -18.36
N PHE A 143 7.85 -29.32 -18.62
CA PHE A 143 6.56 -28.61 -18.77
C PHE A 143 6.55 -27.59 -19.93
N ALA A 144 7.23 -27.92 -21.04
CA ALA A 144 7.31 -27.10 -22.24
C ALA A 144 5.98 -26.92 -23.03
N ASP A 145 4.92 -27.61 -22.64
CA ASP A 145 3.59 -27.55 -23.27
C ASP A 145 2.80 -26.26 -22.91
N ILE A 146 3.42 -25.34 -22.17
CA ILE A 146 2.88 -24.00 -21.91
C ILE A 146 2.99 -23.16 -23.20
N TYR A 147 2.08 -23.38 -24.14
CA TYR A 147 2.03 -22.72 -25.46
C TYR A 147 2.28 -21.20 -25.41
N TRP A 148 1.73 -20.54 -24.40
CA TRP A 148 1.80 -19.09 -24.23
C TRP A 148 3.14 -18.59 -23.68
N ALA A 149 3.97 -19.47 -23.14
CA ALA A 149 5.34 -19.17 -22.73
C ALA A 149 6.37 -19.51 -23.82
N THR A 150 5.91 -19.89 -25.03
CA THR A 150 6.78 -20.15 -26.18
C THR A 150 6.79 -18.96 -27.17
N PRO A 151 7.90 -18.71 -27.87
CA PRO A 151 9.21 -19.37 -27.73
C PRO A 151 10.05 -18.79 -26.60
N LYS A 152 11.07 -19.55 -26.18
CA LYS A 152 12.22 -19.05 -25.43
C LYS A 152 12.89 -17.92 -26.23
N HIS A 153 13.19 -16.80 -25.56
CA HIS A 153 13.74 -15.60 -26.19
C HIS A 153 14.60 -14.78 -25.22
N THR A 154 15.50 -13.97 -25.77
CA THR A 154 16.42 -13.14 -24.99
C THR A 154 15.73 -11.89 -24.45
N VAL A 155 15.88 -11.62 -23.16
CA VAL A 155 15.41 -10.39 -22.52
C VAL A 155 16.54 -9.75 -21.72
N THR A 156 16.70 -8.44 -21.85
CA THR A 156 17.67 -7.65 -21.08
C THR A 156 16.95 -6.73 -20.11
N ILE A 157 17.29 -6.83 -18.82
CA ILE A 157 16.87 -5.92 -17.75
C ILE A 157 18.02 -4.95 -17.50
N THR A 158 17.83 -3.66 -17.82
CA THR A 158 18.95 -2.68 -17.82
C THR A 158 19.18 -2.01 -16.48
N LYS A 159 18.19 -2.06 -15.59
CA LYS A 159 18.23 -1.38 -14.29
C LYS A 159 18.24 -2.38 -13.14
N SER A 160 18.97 -2.04 -12.09
CA SER A 160 18.86 -2.73 -10.81
C SER A 160 17.47 -2.54 -10.21
N LEU A 161 16.97 -3.59 -9.58
CA LEU A 161 15.70 -3.60 -8.88
C LEU A 161 15.95 -3.85 -7.40
N GLU A 162 15.24 -3.13 -6.54
CA GLU A 162 14.97 -3.55 -5.17
C GLU A 162 13.66 -4.34 -5.19
N VAL A 163 13.73 -5.61 -4.83
CA VAL A 163 12.62 -6.57 -4.95
C VAL A 163 12.23 -7.07 -3.58
N ALA A 164 10.95 -7.01 -3.23
CA ALA A 164 10.45 -7.63 -2.02
C ALA A 164 10.79 -9.13 -2.00
N ILE A 165 11.51 -9.59 -0.96
CA ILE A 165 11.90 -10.99 -0.88
C ILE A 165 10.71 -11.92 -0.61
N TYR A 166 9.63 -11.37 -0.04
CA TYR A 166 8.36 -12.03 0.20
C TYR A 166 7.25 -11.43 -0.66
N GLU A 167 6.16 -12.17 -0.81
CA GLU A 167 4.86 -11.61 -1.18
C GLU A 167 4.46 -10.52 -0.17
N THR A 168 3.66 -9.54 -0.60
CA THR A 168 3.15 -8.50 0.28
C THR A 168 2.26 -9.14 1.35
N THR A 169 2.61 -8.96 2.62
CA THR A 169 1.88 -9.54 3.74
C THR A 169 0.61 -8.76 4.07
N GLN A 170 -0.33 -9.43 4.75
CA GLN A 170 -1.54 -8.78 5.28
C GLN A 170 -1.19 -7.68 6.29
N ARG A 171 -0.13 -7.85 7.08
CA ARG A 171 0.38 -6.81 7.99
C ARG A 171 0.81 -5.55 7.23
N GLN A 172 1.60 -5.70 6.16
CA GLN A 172 2.02 -4.57 5.31
C GLN A 172 0.82 -3.90 4.65
N TRP A 173 -0.07 -4.70 4.06
CA TRP A 173 -1.30 -4.21 3.44
C TRP A 173 -2.16 -3.39 4.42
N MET A 174 -2.45 -3.94 5.60
CA MET A 174 -3.28 -3.29 6.62
C MET A 174 -2.74 -1.93 7.05
N ARG A 175 -1.43 -1.77 7.14
CA ARG A 175 -0.81 -0.49 7.50
C ARG A 175 -1.06 0.60 6.47
N VAL A 176 -1.04 0.24 5.18
CA VAL A 176 -1.20 1.20 4.07
C VAL A 176 -2.66 1.40 3.68
N MET A 177 -3.44 0.32 3.65
CA MET A 177 -4.80 0.30 3.09
C MET A 177 -5.90 0.33 4.15
N LYS A 178 -5.57 0.09 5.42
CA LYS A 178 -6.49 0.14 6.59
C LYS A 178 -7.66 -0.84 6.57
N GLN A 179 -7.69 -1.77 5.61
CA GLN A 179 -8.67 -2.84 5.50
C GLN A 179 -7.99 -4.10 4.96
N ASN A 180 -8.44 -5.30 5.33
CA ASN A 180 -7.89 -6.56 4.86
C ASN A 180 -8.96 -7.32 4.05
N PRO A 181 -8.81 -7.45 2.73
CA PRO A 181 -9.78 -8.15 1.90
C PRO A 181 -9.58 -9.69 1.90
N SER A 182 -8.50 -10.18 2.50
CA SER A 182 -8.15 -11.61 2.49
C SER A 182 -9.20 -12.45 3.23
N LEU A 183 -9.56 -13.60 2.67
CA LEU A 183 -10.52 -14.52 3.29
C LEU A 183 -9.92 -15.29 4.48
N VAL A 184 -8.62 -15.60 4.43
CA VAL A 184 -7.87 -16.22 5.52
C VAL A 184 -7.02 -15.14 6.16
N VAL A 185 -7.24 -14.88 7.45
CA VAL A 185 -6.58 -13.77 8.16
C VAL A 185 -5.37 -14.26 8.93
N GLY A 186 -4.24 -13.58 8.75
CA GLY A 186 -3.01 -13.78 9.50
C GLY A 186 -1.95 -12.78 9.06
N ASP A 187 -1.30 -12.13 10.02
CA ASP A 187 -0.38 -11.02 9.76
C ASP A 187 0.71 -11.33 8.72
N ASP A 188 1.32 -12.51 8.86
CA ASP A 188 2.45 -12.96 8.04
C ASP A 188 2.01 -13.81 6.83
N LEU A 189 0.69 -13.92 6.59
CA LEU A 189 0.15 -14.48 5.35
C LEU A 189 0.25 -13.44 4.22
N PRO A 190 0.37 -13.86 2.95
CA PRO A 190 0.22 -12.94 1.84
C PRO A 190 -1.19 -12.35 1.82
N VAL A 191 -1.29 -11.07 1.44
CA VAL A 191 -2.59 -10.46 1.17
C VAL A 191 -3.14 -10.98 -0.15
N THR A 192 -4.43 -11.33 -0.16
CA THR A 192 -5.12 -11.91 -1.32
C THR A 192 -6.47 -11.25 -1.53
N ASN A 193 -7.22 -11.68 -2.55
CA ASN A 193 -8.54 -11.18 -2.87
C ASN A 193 -8.51 -9.69 -3.27
N LEU A 194 -7.58 -9.37 -4.17
CA LEU A 194 -7.24 -8.02 -4.59
C LEU A 194 -7.66 -7.76 -6.04
N THR A 195 -8.19 -6.57 -6.30
CA THR A 195 -8.35 -6.05 -7.68
C THR A 195 -7.06 -5.37 -8.12
N TYR A 196 -6.85 -5.23 -9.44
CA TYR A 196 -5.68 -4.52 -9.97
C TYR A 196 -5.57 -3.09 -9.41
N ASP A 197 -6.69 -2.37 -9.41
CA ASP A 197 -6.74 -0.98 -8.91
C ASP A 197 -6.37 -0.88 -7.42
N SER A 198 -6.76 -1.86 -6.61
CA SER A 198 -6.38 -1.90 -5.20
C SER A 198 -4.86 -2.10 -4.99
N VAL A 199 -4.22 -2.87 -5.87
CA VAL A 199 -2.78 -3.14 -5.83
C VAL A 199 -1.97 -1.92 -6.26
N ILE A 200 -2.32 -1.27 -7.37
CA ILE A 200 -1.62 -0.05 -7.79
C ILE A 200 -1.83 1.10 -6.80
N ALA A 201 -3.00 1.15 -6.13
CA ALA A 201 -3.25 2.09 -5.04
C ALA A 201 -2.35 1.80 -3.82
N PHE A 202 -2.17 0.53 -3.45
CA PHE A 202 -1.20 0.14 -2.42
C PHE A 202 0.21 0.58 -2.80
N CYS A 203 0.67 0.28 -4.02
CA CYS A 203 2.00 0.66 -4.51
C CYS A 203 2.23 2.17 -4.41
N ASN A 204 1.28 2.98 -4.88
CA ASN A 204 1.37 4.45 -4.80
C ASN A 204 1.36 4.95 -3.35
N ARG A 205 0.48 4.44 -2.49
CA ARG A 205 0.43 4.87 -1.08
C ARG A 205 1.68 4.46 -0.32
N MET A 206 2.18 3.24 -0.53
CA MET A 206 3.42 2.76 0.06
C MET A 206 4.62 3.60 -0.41
N SER A 207 4.60 4.05 -1.66
CA SER A 207 5.60 4.99 -2.19
C SER A 207 5.61 6.29 -1.41
N VAL A 208 4.43 6.91 -1.23
CA VAL A 208 4.30 8.15 -0.44
C VAL A 208 4.78 7.93 0.99
N VAL A 209 4.37 6.86 1.67
CA VAL A 209 4.79 6.56 3.05
C VAL A 209 6.32 6.48 3.19
N HIS A 210 7.03 6.08 2.14
CA HIS A 210 8.50 5.99 2.12
C HIS A 210 9.20 7.18 1.41
N GLY A 211 8.46 8.25 1.09
CA GLY A 211 9.02 9.45 0.47
C GLY A 211 9.42 9.28 -1.00
N TYR A 212 8.80 8.34 -1.71
CA TYR A 212 8.99 8.13 -3.14
C TYR A 212 7.86 8.72 -3.98
N VAL A 213 8.20 9.11 -5.22
CA VAL A 213 7.25 9.57 -6.23
C VAL A 213 6.40 8.38 -6.72
N PRO A 214 5.07 8.45 -6.62
CA PRO A 214 4.15 7.41 -7.08
C PRO A 214 4.34 7.01 -8.55
N VAL A 215 4.14 5.73 -8.84
CA VAL A 215 4.37 5.16 -10.18
C VAL A 215 3.15 5.26 -11.07
N TYR A 216 1.96 4.97 -10.56
CA TYR A 216 0.77 4.80 -11.39
C TYR A 216 -0.07 6.06 -11.46
N ILE A 217 -0.57 6.37 -12.65
CA ILE A 217 -1.56 7.42 -12.92
C ILE A 217 -2.78 6.77 -13.58
N GLY A 218 -3.99 7.10 -13.11
CA GLY A 218 -5.23 6.52 -13.64
C GLY A 218 -5.61 5.18 -12.99
N SER A 219 -6.45 4.41 -13.67
CA SER A 219 -6.99 3.12 -13.18
C SER A 219 -7.33 2.19 -14.34
N GLY A 220 -7.44 0.89 -14.05
CA GLY A 220 -7.82 -0.16 -15.01
C GLY A 220 -6.99 -0.12 -16.29
N ALA A 221 -7.66 -0.20 -17.44
CA ALA A 221 -7.02 -0.17 -18.76
C ALA A 221 -6.37 1.18 -19.12
N SER A 222 -6.72 2.25 -18.40
CA SER A 222 -6.21 3.61 -18.65
C SER A 222 -4.97 3.93 -17.80
N VAL A 223 -4.42 2.96 -17.08
CA VAL A 223 -3.26 3.16 -16.23
C VAL A 223 -2.02 3.58 -17.05
N GLN A 224 -1.28 4.55 -16.54
CA GLN A 224 -0.03 5.03 -17.11
C GLN A 224 1.08 5.01 -16.06
N ILE A 225 2.32 4.88 -16.51
CA ILE A 225 3.51 4.97 -15.66
C ILE A 225 4.04 6.40 -15.69
N SER A 226 4.20 7.00 -14.52
CA SER A 226 4.79 8.33 -14.37
C SER A 226 6.27 8.32 -14.77
N PRO A 227 6.73 9.25 -15.64
CA PRO A 227 8.10 9.27 -16.13
C PRO A 227 9.13 9.71 -15.06
N THR A 228 8.68 10.36 -13.99
CA THR A 228 9.52 10.84 -12.89
C THR A 228 9.45 9.93 -11.66
N ALA A 229 8.71 8.83 -11.75
CA ALA A 229 8.50 7.95 -10.61
C ALA A 229 9.76 7.20 -10.20
N ASN A 230 9.93 7.05 -8.89
CA ASN A 230 10.96 6.23 -8.27
C ASN A 230 10.42 5.34 -7.15
N GLY A 231 9.09 5.22 -7.04
CA GLY A 231 8.39 4.47 -6.01
C GLY A 231 8.15 2.99 -6.33
N TYR A 232 7.40 2.36 -5.43
CA TYR A 232 7.00 0.96 -5.53
C TYR A 232 6.01 0.75 -6.66
N ARG A 233 6.15 -0.41 -7.31
CA ARG A 233 5.28 -0.90 -8.38
C ARG A 233 5.26 -2.42 -8.41
N LEU A 234 4.36 -2.97 -9.20
CA LEU A 234 4.47 -4.35 -9.63
C LEU A 234 5.71 -4.55 -10.51
N PRO A 235 6.38 -5.71 -10.43
CA PRO A 235 7.38 -6.08 -11.43
C PRO A 235 6.72 -6.21 -12.80
N THR A 236 7.44 -5.93 -13.88
CA THR A 236 7.02 -6.42 -15.19
C THR A 236 7.08 -7.94 -15.21
N GLU A 237 6.35 -8.57 -16.12
CA GLU A 237 6.40 -10.02 -16.25
C GLU A 237 7.83 -10.53 -16.51
N ALA A 238 8.63 -9.78 -17.27
CA ALA A 238 10.02 -10.10 -17.52
C ALA A 238 10.90 -9.91 -16.28
N GLU A 239 10.69 -8.82 -15.54
CA GLU A 239 11.40 -8.61 -14.27
C GLU A 239 11.05 -9.72 -13.27
N TRP A 240 9.79 -10.12 -13.18
CA TRP A 240 9.35 -11.22 -12.31
C TRP A 240 10.06 -12.52 -12.67
N GLU A 241 10.09 -12.91 -13.95
CA GLU A 241 10.75 -14.15 -14.36
C GLU A 241 12.27 -14.07 -14.19
N TYR A 242 12.88 -12.90 -14.40
CA TYR A 242 14.30 -12.68 -14.16
C TYR A 242 14.67 -12.94 -12.69
N VAL A 243 13.94 -12.34 -11.75
CA VAL A 243 14.23 -12.45 -10.32
C VAL A 243 13.80 -13.78 -9.72
N ALA A 244 12.70 -14.36 -10.22
CA ALA A 244 12.27 -15.70 -9.86
C ALA A 244 13.29 -16.73 -10.35
N SER A 245 13.85 -16.58 -11.55
CA SER A 245 14.86 -17.49 -12.07
C SER A 245 16.15 -17.48 -11.24
N ALA A 246 16.59 -16.29 -10.79
CA ALA A 246 17.83 -16.10 -10.06
C ALA A 246 19.04 -16.80 -10.72
N GLY A 247 19.08 -16.80 -12.06
CA GLY A 247 20.09 -17.47 -12.87
C GLY A 247 19.80 -18.94 -13.21
N SER A 248 18.75 -19.55 -12.66
CA SER A 248 18.28 -20.88 -13.06
C SER A 248 17.75 -20.85 -14.50
N THR A 249 18.13 -21.87 -15.26
CA THR A 249 17.63 -22.10 -16.63
C THR A 249 16.55 -23.17 -16.68
N THR A 250 16.25 -23.83 -15.57
CA THR A 250 15.30 -24.95 -15.51
C THR A 250 13.87 -24.49 -15.18
N ALA A 251 12.94 -25.42 -14.92
CA ALA A 251 11.54 -25.08 -14.65
C ALA A 251 11.34 -24.44 -13.26
N PHE A 252 12.26 -24.69 -12.33
CA PHE A 252 12.23 -24.18 -10.96
C PHE A 252 13.58 -23.59 -10.56
N SER A 253 13.55 -22.68 -9.59
CA SER A 253 14.72 -22.13 -8.93
C SER A 253 14.79 -22.62 -7.49
N GLY A 254 15.97 -22.60 -6.87
CA GLY A 254 16.13 -23.00 -5.45
C GLY A 254 16.10 -24.51 -5.18
N ILE A 255 16.06 -25.34 -6.23
CA ILE A 255 16.20 -26.80 -6.18
C ILE A 255 17.23 -27.27 -7.22
N PRO A 256 17.76 -28.51 -7.12
CA PRO A 256 18.60 -29.08 -8.16
C PRO A 256 17.92 -29.07 -9.54
N ASP A 257 18.73 -28.97 -10.59
CA ASP A 257 18.26 -28.82 -11.96
C ASP A 257 17.16 -29.83 -12.34
N THR A 258 16.04 -29.29 -12.80
CA THR A 258 14.88 -30.08 -13.24
C THR A 258 14.99 -30.38 -14.74
N VAL A 259 15.93 -31.25 -15.09
CA VAL A 259 16.17 -31.70 -16.47
C VAL A 259 15.28 -32.88 -16.86
N VAL A 260 15.00 -33.01 -18.15
CA VAL A 260 14.32 -34.18 -18.72
C VAL A 260 15.09 -35.45 -18.38
N GLY A 261 14.38 -36.48 -17.93
CA GLY A 261 14.95 -37.79 -17.55
C GLY A 261 15.17 -37.98 -16.05
N ARG A 262 15.05 -36.93 -15.23
CA ARG A 262 14.97 -37.08 -13.77
C ARG A 262 13.57 -37.60 -13.38
N PRO A 263 13.45 -38.57 -12.45
CA PRO A 263 12.14 -39.05 -11.99
C PRO A 263 11.30 -37.90 -11.45
N ILE A 264 10.06 -37.77 -11.95
CA ILE A 264 9.19 -36.64 -11.67
C ILE A 264 8.83 -36.54 -10.19
N GLU A 265 8.74 -37.68 -9.50
CA GLU A 265 8.44 -37.76 -8.08
C GLU A 265 9.56 -37.11 -7.25
N ARG A 266 10.82 -37.32 -7.62
CA ARG A 266 11.96 -36.67 -6.96
C ARG A 266 11.99 -35.17 -7.20
N ILE A 267 11.51 -34.71 -8.35
CA ILE A 267 11.37 -33.28 -8.62
C ILE A 267 10.28 -32.70 -7.71
N PHE A 268 9.15 -33.40 -7.56
CA PHE A 268 8.08 -32.94 -6.67
C PHE A 268 8.46 -32.95 -5.20
N ASP A 269 9.27 -33.91 -4.75
CA ASP A 269 9.86 -33.89 -3.41
C ASP A 269 10.71 -32.63 -3.20
N ASP A 270 11.57 -32.27 -4.16
CA ASP A 270 12.34 -31.04 -4.09
C ASP A 270 11.46 -29.79 -4.14
N VAL A 271 10.40 -29.77 -4.96
CA VAL A 271 9.44 -28.66 -5.03
C VAL A 271 8.78 -28.44 -3.67
N ASN A 272 8.50 -29.50 -2.90
CA ASN A 272 7.94 -29.34 -1.55
C ASN A 272 8.86 -28.56 -0.60
N GLU A 273 10.16 -28.44 -0.88
CA GLU A 273 11.11 -27.66 -0.07
C GLU A 273 11.05 -26.16 -0.37
N ILE A 274 10.61 -25.77 -1.57
CA ILE A 274 10.59 -24.36 -2.04
C ILE A 274 9.18 -23.79 -2.20
N ALA A 275 8.14 -24.63 -2.14
CA ALA A 275 6.78 -24.24 -2.52
C ALA A 275 5.74 -24.63 -1.47
N TRP A 276 4.73 -23.79 -1.33
CA TRP A 276 3.43 -24.17 -0.81
C TRP A 276 2.45 -24.38 -1.95
N TRP A 277 1.99 -25.60 -2.13
CA TRP A 277 1.13 -25.98 -3.25
C TRP A 277 0.19 -27.11 -2.80
N GLY A 278 -0.84 -27.39 -3.57
CA GLY A 278 -1.89 -28.34 -3.19
C GLY A 278 -1.33 -29.70 -2.78
N ASN A 279 -0.22 -30.13 -3.39
CA ASN A 279 0.39 -31.41 -3.05
C ASN A 279 0.83 -31.55 -1.58
N ASN A 280 1.44 -30.52 -1.00
CA ASN A 280 1.90 -30.53 0.39
C ASN A 280 0.90 -29.88 1.37
N LEU A 281 -0.31 -29.60 0.89
CA LEU A 281 -1.41 -29.01 1.66
C LEU A 281 -2.71 -29.83 1.61
N GLY A 282 -2.63 -31.10 1.20
CA GLY A 282 -3.78 -32.02 1.17
C GLY A 282 -4.72 -31.88 -0.04
N GLY A 283 -4.33 -31.07 -1.03
CA GLY A 283 -5.02 -30.88 -2.30
C GLY A 283 -5.78 -29.56 -2.41
N VAL A 284 -6.46 -29.39 -3.55
CA VAL A 284 -7.16 -28.15 -3.94
C VAL A 284 -8.25 -27.71 -2.96
N ASN A 285 -8.83 -28.64 -2.20
CA ASN A 285 -9.96 -28.38 -1.30
C ASN A 285 -9.54 -28.03 0.13
N THR A 286 -8.27 -28.26 0.50
CA THR A 286 -7.75 -28.04 1.85
C THR A 286 -6.61 -27.03 1.89
N GLY A 287 -6.03 -26.71 0.72
CA GLY A 287 -5.01 -25.69 0.59
C GLY A 287 -5.48 -24.30 1.01
N LYS A 288 -4.57 -23.56 1.65
CA LYS A 288 -4.74 -22.17 2.05
C LYS A 288 -3.39 -21.45 2.00
N PRO A 289 -3.36 -20.10 1.93
CA PRO A 289 -2.12 -19.36 2.05
C PRO A 289 -1.37 -19.73 3.32
N GLN A 290 -0.05 -19.78 3.23
CA GLN A 290 0.86 -20.05 4.34
C GLN A 290 1.67 -18.80 4.68
N PRO A 291 2.26 -18.73 5.88
CA PRO A 291 3.14 -17.62 6.24
C PRO A 291 4.28 -17.49 5.21
N VAL A 292 4.52 -16.27 4.74
CA VAL A 292 5.59 -16.00 3.78
C VAL A 292 6.95 -16.41 4.35
N GLY A 293 7.88 -16.80 3.48
CA GLY A 293 9.24 -17.08 3.90
C GLY A 293 9.44 -18.38 4.69
N SER A 294 8.43 -19.26 4.71
CA SER A 294 8.48 -20.53 5.46
C SER A 294 8.99 -21.72 4.65
N ARG A 295 9.37 -21.50 3.38
CA ARG A 295 10.03 -22.45 2.49
C ARG A 295 11.42 -21.96 2.10
N ARG A 296 12.19 -22.77 1.38
CA ARG A 296 13.53 -22.41 0.95
C ARG A 296 13.50 -21.35 -0.15
N GLN A 297 14.32 -20.32 0.00
CA GLN A 297 14.53 -19.25 -1.00
C GLN A 297 15.31 -19.71 -2.23
N ASN A 298 15.21 -18.95 -3.33
CA ASN A 298 16.07 -19.10 -4.50
C ASN A 298 17.48 -18.50 -4.28
N ALA A 299 18.34 -18.56 -5.30
CA ALA A 299 19.73 -18.12 -5.20
C ALA A 299 19.90 -16.62 -4.93
N TRP A 300 18.86 -15.80 -5.14
CA TRP A 300 18.86 -14.36 -4.88
C TRP A 300 18.10 -13.99 -3.60
N GLY A 301 17.68 -14.98 -2.81
CA GLY A 301 17.01 -14.77 -1.53
C GLY A 301 15.52 -14.50 -1.62
N LEU A 302 14.88 -14.75 -2.77
CA LEU A 302 13.43 -14.63 -2.91
C LEU A 302 12.75 -15.92 -2.47
N TYR A 303 11.68 -15.77 -1.69
CA TYR A 303 10.82 -16.84 -1.22
C TYR A 303 9.53 -16.88 -2.02
N ASP A 304 8.85 -18.02 -1.98
CA ASP A 304 7.47 -18.20 -2.44
C ASP A 304 7.25 -17.92 -3.94
N VAL A 305 8.31 -17.82 -4.75
CA VAL A 305 8.19 -17.62 -6.22
C VAL A 305 7.64 -18.83 -6.98
N HIS A 306 7.39 -19.95 -6.27
CA HIS A 306 6.94 -21.24 -6.80
C HIS A 306 5.69 -21.76 -6.07
N GLY A 307 4.78 -20.90 -5.62
CA GLY A 307 3.55 -21.31 -4.96
C GLY A 307 3.10 -20.26 -3.95
N ASN A 308 2.47 -20.69 -2.87
CA ASN A 308 1.76 -19.86 -1.90
C ASN A 308 0.62 -19.07 -2.58
N VAL A 309 0.86 -17.90 -3.16
CA VAL A 309 -0.15 -17.21 -3.97
C VAL A 309 0.42 -16.76 -5.31
N ALA A 310 -0.41 -16.80 -6.35
CA ALA A 310 0.01 -16.30 -7.65
C ALA A 310 0.17 -14.78 -7.56
N GLU A 311 1.17 -14.24 -8.23
CA GLU A 311 1.54 -12.84 -8.09
C GLU A 311 1.14 -12.03 -9.31
N ILE A 312 0.41 -10.93 -9.09
CA ILE A 312 0.09 -9.97 -10.14
C ILE A 312 1.39 -9.30 -10.64
N VAL A 313 1.54 -9.19 -11.96
CA VAL A 313 2.69 -8.56 -12.63
C VAL A 313 2.20 -7.61 -13.71
N GLU A 314 3.03 -6.62 -14.07
CA GLU A 314 2.80 -5.81 -15.27
C GLU A 314 3.10 -6.65 -16.52
N GLY A 315 2.08 -7.29 -17.05
CA GLY A 315 2.15 -8.22 -18.17
C GLY A 315 0.77 -8.61 -18.65
N ALA A 316 0.70 -9.37 -19.74
CA ALA A 316 -0.52 -10.01 -20.19
C ALA A 316 -0.15 -11.27 -20.96
N ARG A 317 -1.04 -12.26 -21.05
CA ARG A 317 -0.83 -13.55 -21.74
C ARG A 317 -0.81 -13.39 -23.27
N THR A 318 0.10 -12.57 -23.78
CA THR A 318 0.43 -12.40 -25.19
C THR A 318 1.51 -13.38 -25.59
N LYS A 319 1.41 -13.97 -26.78
CA LYS A 319 2.41 -14.93 -27.26
C LYS A 319 3.78 -14.24 -27.40
N TYR A 320 4.83 -14.88 -26.89
CA TYR A 320 6.18 -14.36 -27.07
C TYR A 320 6.62 -14.42 -28.53
N THR A 321 7.66 -13.66 -28.86
CA THR A 321 8.35 -13.72 -30.15
C THR A 321 9.82 -14.06 -29.92
N LYS A 322 10.53 -14.54 -30.95
CA LYS A 322 11.97 -14.81 -30.83
C LYS A 322 12.83 -13.54 -30.76
N THR A 323 12.24 -12.37 -31.03
CA THR A 323 12.97 -11.11 -31.08
C THR A 323 13.47 -10.74 -29.69
N PRO A 324 14.78 -10.46 -29.52
CA PRO A 324 15.30 -9.96 -28.26
C PRO A 324 14.61 -8.67 -27.83
N THR A 325 14.34 -8.52 -26.52
CA THR A 325 13.74 -7.32 -25.96
C THR A 325 14.57 -6.74 -24.83
N THR A 326 14.38 -5.45 -24.57
CA THR A 326 15.04 -4.71 -23.49
C THR A 326 13.96 -4.01 -22.67
N ASP A 327 13.94 -4.26 -21.35
CA ASP A 327 12.95 -3.76 -20.39
C ASP A 327 11.50 -3.83 -20.92
N PRO A 328 11.01 -5.01 -21.36
CA PRO A 328 9.69 -5.11 -21.95
C PRO A 328 8.59 -4.74 -20.94
N LEU A 329 7.70 -3.84 -21.36
CA LEU A 329 6.53 -3.39 -20.60
C LEU A 329 5.29 -3.58 -21.46
N VAL A 330 4.27 -4.22 -20.91
CA VAL A 330 3.01 -4.52 -21.60
C VAL A 330 1.91 -3.61 -21.07
N LEU A 331 1.96 -2.32 -21.42
CA LEU A 331 0.91 -1.34 -21.14
C LEU A 331 0.56 -0.56 -22.41
N PRO A 332 -0.72 -0.17 -22.61
CA PRO A 332 -1.89 -0.57 -21.82
C PRO A 332 -2.29 -2.03 -22.06
N TYR A 333 -2.97 -2.65 -21.09
CA TYR A 333 -3.46 -4.02 -21.24
C TYR A 333 -4.71 -4.10 -22.12
N LYS A 334 -4.88 -5.22 -22.81
CA LYS A 334 -6.13 -5.55 -23.50
C LYS A 334 -7.18 -6.11 -22.54
N ASP A 335 -6.83 -7.16 -21.78
CA ASP A 335 -7.79 -7.94 -20.99
C ASP A 335 -7.60 -7.79 -19.47
N GLY A 336 -6.40 -7.37 -19.04
CA GLY A 336 -6.01 -7.18 -17.65
C GLY A 336 -4.55 -7.61 -17.40
N PRO A 337 -4.08 -7.53 -16.14
CA PRO A 337 -2.69 -7.84 -15.78
C PRO A 337 -2.39 -9.34 -15.81
N GLY A 338 -1.11 -9.67 -15.83
CA GLY A 338 -0.60 -11.03 -15.76
C GLY A 338 -0.55 -11.53 -14.32
N ILE A 339 -0.56 -12.85 -14.15
CA ILE A 339 -0.17 -13.50 -12.90
C ILE A 339 0.88 -14.58 -13.16
N ARG A 340 1.82 -14.74 -12.22
CA ARG A 340 2.94 -15.70 -12.28
C ARG A 340 3.06 -16.47 -10.95
N GLY A 341 3.94 -17.49 -10.91
CA GLY A 341 4.34 -18.19 -9.67
C GLY A 341 3.40 -19.30 -9.19
N GLY A 342 2.14 -19.31 -9.60
CA GLY A 342 1.16 -20.30 -9.13
C GLY A 342 0.86 -20.11 -7.63
N SER A 343 0.12 -21.03 -7.03
CA SER A 343 -0.45 -20.85 -5.70
C SER A 343 -0.56 -22.17 -4.92
N TYR A 344 -1.11 -22.07 -3.70
CA TYR A 344 -1.48 -23.20 -2.86
C TYR A 344 -2.52 -24.14 -3.51
N MET A 345 -3.14 -23.77 -4.63
CA MET A 345 -4.14 -24.58 -5.32
C MET A 345 -3.58 -25.51 -6.41
N GLU A 346 -2.32 -25.35 -6.82
CA GLU A 346 -1.72 -26.19 -7.86
C GLU A 346 -1.35 -27.58 -7.32
N VAL A 347 -1.57 -28.63 -8.11
CA VAL A 347 -1.33 -30.04 -7.71
C VAL A 347 -0.39 -30.75 -8.70
N GLN A 348 0.13 -31.92 -8.32
CA GLN A 348 1.06 -32.71 -9.17
C GLN A 348 0.51 -33.01 -10.59
N GLY A 349 -0.81 -33.19 -10.73
CA GLY A 349 -1.45 -33.40 -12.03
C GLY A 349 -1.54 -32.14 -12.90
N ALA A 350 -1.24 -30.96 -12.33
CA ALA A 350 -1.28 -29.68 -13.01
C ALA A 350 -0.25 -28.66 -12.47
N PRO A 351 1.06 -28.97 -12.47
CA PRO A 351 2.07 -28.17 -11.77
C PRO A 351 2.58 -26.99 -12.61
N TRP A 352 2.17 -26.88 -13.88
CA TRP A 352 2.75 -25.93 -14.83
C TRP A 352 2.67 -24.46 -14.37
N LEU A 353 1.67 -24.10 -13.56
CA LEU A 353 1.51 -22.74 -13.06
C LEU A 353 2.53 -22.34 -11.98
N ILE A 354 3.06 -23.30 -11.20
CA ILE A 354 4.13 -23.02 -10.20
C ILE A 354 5.54 -23.02 -10.77
N THR A 355 5.69 -23.32 -12.07
CA THR A 355 6.99 -23.21 -12.75
C THR A 355 7.34 -21.76 -13.02
N LEU A 356 8.63 -21.49 -13.29
CA LEU A 356 9.09 -20.18 -13.76
C LEU A 356 8.33 -19.70 -15.00
N ARG A 357 7.74 -20.59 -15.81
CA ARG A 357 7.11 -20.27 -17.10
C ARG A 357 5.58 -20.21 -17.01
N GLY A 358 5.01 -20.56 -15.87
CA GLY A 358 3.57 -20.56 -15.61
C GLY A 358 2.96 -19.17 -15.62
N ARG A 359 2.14 -18.86 -16.62
CA ARG A 359 1.54 -17.52 -16.80
C ARG A 359 0.06 -17.56 -17.12
N ARG A 360 -0.71 -16.64 -16.53
CA ARG A 360 -2.12 -16.38 -16.86
C ARG A 360 -2.41 -14.87 -16.89
N THR A 361 -3.61 -14.51 -17.30
CA THR A 361 -4.15 -13.16 -17.19
C THR A 361 -5.43 -13.21 -16.37
N ILE A 362 -5.63 -12.21 -15.53
CA ILE A 362 -6.86 -11.96 -14.78
C ILE A 362 -7.52 -10.68 -15.30
N ARG A 363 -8.82 -10.50 -15.08
CA ARG A 363 -9.47 -9.23 -15.40
C ARG A 363 -9.21 -8.21 -14.30
N PHE A 364 -9.27 -6.92 -14.63
CA PHE A 364 -9.01 -5.82 -13.69
C PHE A 364 -9.82 -5.90 -12.38
N ASN A 365 -11.08 -6.30 -12.49
CA ASN A 365 -12.02 -6.35 -11.37
C ASN A 365 -12.12 -7.74 -10.72
N ASP A 366 -11.40 -8.73 -11.25
CA ASP A 366 -11.38 -10.04 -10.61
C ASP A 366 -10.55 -9.95 -9.32
N ALA A 367 -11.02 -10.64 -8.28
CA ALA A 367 -10.34 -10.79 -7.01
C ALA A 367 -10.40 -12.28 -6.63
N TYR A 368 -9.24 -12.87 -6.35
CA TYR A 368 -9.14 -14.30 -6.07
C TYR A 368 -8.40 -14.55 -4.74
N PRO A 369 -8.81 -15.56 -3.95
CA PRO A 369 -8.18 -15.85 -2.65
C PRO A 369 -6.79 -16.49 -2.76
N PHE A 370 -6.36 -16.81 -3.98
CA PHE A 370 -5.06 -17.41 -4.30
C PHE A 370 -4.17 -16.48 -5.12
N VAL A 371 -4.57 -15.21 -5.29
CA VAL A 371 -3.80 -14.20 -6.02
C VAL A 371 -3.43 -13.06 -5.08
N GLY A 372 -2.12 -12.83 -4.92
CA GLY A 372 -1.52 -11.71 -4.24
C GLY A 372 -0.55 -10.96 -5.15
N PHE A 373 0.51 -10.38 -4.59
CA PHE A 373 1.54 -9.68 -5.34
C PHE A 373 2.77 -9.41 -4.49
N ARG A 374 3.91 -9.15 -5.13
CA ARG A 374 5.08 -8.53 -4.52
C ARG A 374 5.41 -7.21 -5.20
N VAL A 375 6.12 -6.33 -4.50
CA VAL A 375 6.52 -5.03 -5.03
C VAL A 375 7.99 -4.99 -5.42
N VAL A 376 8.30 -4.15 -6.40
CA VAL A 376 9.66 -3.77 -6.78
C VAL A 376 9.81 -2.26 -6.84
N ARG A 377 11.04 -1.77 -6.80
CA ARG A 377 11.42 -0.39 -7.08
C ARG A 377 12.67 -0.37 -7.95
N THR A 378 12.72 0.52 -8.92
CA THR A 378 13.91 0.72 -9.76
C THR A 378 14.94 1.55 -8.99
N ARG A 379 16.21 1.15 -9.00
CA ARG A 379 17.32 1.91 -8.38
C ARG A 379 17.96 2.91 -9.33
#